data_AF-A0A7J9RM99-F1
#
_entry.id   AF-A0A7J9RM99-F1
#
_cell.length_a   1.000
_cell.length_b   1.000
_cell.length_c   1.000
_cell.angle_alpha   90.00
_cell.angle_beta   90.00
_cell.angle_gamma   90.00
#
_symmetry.space_group_name_H-M   'P 1'
#
loop_
_entity.id
_entity.type
_entity.pdbx_description
1 polymer ?
#
loop_
_entity_poly.entity_id
_entity_poly.type
_entity_poly.pdbx_seq_one_letter_code
_entity_poly.pdbx_strand_id
1 'polypeptide(L)'
;MEKIAHSKKFIGGDWEKEIDVRDFVIRNYRPYDGDASFLTRSAAEDTEKVWSRVKNLVREEMQKGGVLDVDSDIPSSITTFGPGYIDKEHEKIVGLQTDAPL
;
A
#
# COMPACT_ATOMS: atom_id res chain seq x y z
N MET A 1 -5.99 -10.18 -27.48
CA MET A 1 -6.05 -9.76 -26.07
C MET A 1 -6.69 -10.90 -25.29
N GLU A 2 -5.87 -11.77 -24.73
CA GLU A 2 -6.34 -12.92 -23.96
C GLU A 2 -6.58 -12.46 -22.52
N LYS A 3 -7.85 -12.44 -22.09
CA LYS A 3 -8.19 -12.18 -20.69
C LYS A 3 -7.69 -13.37 -19.88
N ILE A 4 -6.55 -13.20 -19.22
CA ILE A 4 -6.10 -14.17 -18.22
C ILE A 4 -7.01 -14.04 -17.01
N ALA A 5 -8.12 -14.78 -17.01
CA ALA A 5 -8.96 -14.98 -15.84
C ALA A 5 -8.24 -15.97 -14.90
N HIS A 6 -7.39 -15.47 -14.01
CA HIS A 6 -6.90 -16.24 -12.87
C HIS A 6 -7.98 -16.29 -11.78
N SER A 7 -9.17 -16.83 -12.06
CA SER A 7 -10.12 -17.06 -10.96
C SER A 7 -9.73 -18.34 -10.24
N LYS A 8 -8.92 -18.23 -9.19
CA LYS A 8 -9.07 -19.16 -8.07
C LYS A 8 -10.54 -19.09 -7.66
N LYS A 9 -11.26 -20.19 -7.79
CA LYS A 9 -12.66 -20.25 -7.36
C LYS A 9 -12.68 -20.14 -5.84
N PHE A 10 -13.15 -19.01 -5.32
CA PHE A 10 -13.37 -18.85 -3.89
C PHE A 10 -14.49 -19.79 -3.43
N ILE A 11 -14.39 -20.25 -2.19
CA ILE A 11 -15.43 -21.00 -1.50
C ILE A 11 -16.52 -20.00 -1.10
N GLY A 12 -17.71 -20.17 -1.69
CA GLY A 12 -18.89 -19.34 -1.43
C GLY A 12 -19.41 -19.48 0.00
N GLY A 13 -20.23 -18.54 0.44
CA GLY A 13 -20.68 -18.42 1.82
C GLY A 13 -21.69 -17.29 2.02
N ASP A 14 -21.90 -16.89 3.26
CA ASP A 14 -22.81 -15.81 3.60
C ASP A 14 -22.29 -14.45 3.10
N TRP A 15 -20.97 -14.34 2.88
CA TRP A 15 -20.31 -13.19 2.25
C TRP A 15 -20.83 -12.86 0.83
N GLU A 16 -21.50 -13.81 0.15
CA GLU A 16 -22.13 -13.55 -1.16
C GLU A 16 -23.51 -12.89 -1.03
N LYS A 17 -24.10 -12.87 0.17
CA LYS A 17 -25.46 -12.36 0.45
C LYS A 17 -25.44 -11.13 1.34
N GLU A 18 -24.42 -10.98 2.17
CA GLU A 18 -24.24 -9.84 3.07
C GLU A 18 -22.76 -9.43 3.18
N ILE A 19 -22.52 -8.24 3.75
CA ILE A 19 -21.16 -7.77 4.01
C ILE A 19 -20.59 -8.57 5.18
N ASP A 20 -19.95 -9.70 4.88
CA ASP A 20 -19.28 -10.55 5.85
C ASP A 20 -17.84 -10.88 5.43
N VAL A 21 -16.92 -9.98 5.76
CA VAL A 21 -15.47 -10.18 5.51
C VAL A 21 -14.94 -11.36 6.31
N ARG A 22 -15.52 -11.67 7.48
CA ARG A 22 -15.06 -12.75 8.34
C ARG A 22 -15.36 -14.11 7.70
N ASP A 23 -16.58 -14.31 7.20
CA ASP A 23 -16.98 -15.54 6.50
C ASP A 23 -16.13 -15.75 5.24
N PHE A 24 -15.87 -14.69 4.47
CA PHE A 24 -14.96 -14.77 3.32
C PHE A 24 -13.55 -15.24 3.72
N VAL A 25 -12.93 -14.60 4.71
CA VAL A 25 -11.56 -14.93 5.14
C VAL A 25 -11.49 -16.36 5.65
N ILE A 26 -12.37 -16.77 6.59
CA ILE A 26 -12.35 -18.11 7.18
C ILE A 26 -12.51 -19.21 6.13
N ARG A 27 -13.34 -18.98 5.10
CA ARG A 27 -13.56 -19.97 4.03
C ARG A 27 -12.41 -20.05 3.04
N ASN A 28 -11.65 -18.97 2.84
CA ASN A 28 -10.73 -18.84 1.69
C ASN A 28 -9.25 -18.71 2.05
N TYR A 29 -8.90 -18.45 3.31
CA TYR A 29 -7.50 -18.43 3.72
C TYR A 29 -6.89 -19.84 3.68
N ARG A 30 -5.59 -19.91 3.41
CA ARG A 30 -4.81 -21.14 3.51
C ARG A 30 -3.85 -20.96 4.68
N PRO A 31 -4.03 -21.66 5.81
CA PRO A 31 -3.04 -21.68 6.87
C PRO A 31 -1.66 -22.04 6.29
N TYR A 32 -0.62 -21.38 6.79
CA TYR A 32 0.76 -21.66 6.43
C TYR A 32 1.56 -21.89 7.71
N ASP A 33 1.87 -23.15 7.99
CA ASP A 33 2.64 -23.60 9.17
C ASP A 33 4.13 -23.87 8.83
N GLY A 34 4.57 -23.41 7.65
CA GLY A 34 5.97 -23.52 7.21
C GLY A 34 6.87 -22.43 7.81
N ASP A 35 8.07 -22.27 7.26
CA ASP A 35 9.07 -21.30 7.73
C ASP A 35 9.29 -20.14 6.75
N ALA A 36 10.26 -19.28 7.03
CA ALA A 36 10.57 -18.10 6.21
C ALA A 36 11.35 -18.41 4.91
N SER A 37 11.64 -19.69 4.60
CA SER A 37 12.49 -20.05 3.46
C SER A 37 11.90 -19.68 2.09
N PHE A 38 10.57 -19.56 2.00
CA PHE A 38 9.88 -19.14 0.76
C PHE A 38 10.00 -17.64 0.48
N LEU A 39 10.42 -16.83 1.47
CA LEU A 39 10.55 -15.38 1.29
C LEU A 39 11.61 -15.06 0.24
N THR A 40 11.29 -14.12 -0.64
CA THR A 40 12.27 -13.54 -1.55
C THR A 40 13.40 -12.91 -0.74
N ARG A 41 14.64 -13.16 -1.16
CA ARG A 41 15.85 -12.80 -0.39
C ARG A 41 16.20 -11.31 -0.42
N SER A 42 15.67 -10.57 -1.39
CA SER A 42 15.91 -9.14 -1.58
C SER A 42 14.62 -8.42 -1.94
N ALA A 43 14.56 -7.13 -1.65
CA ALA A 43 13.52 -6.27 -2.19
C ALA A 43 13.64 -6.16 -3.73
N ALA A 44 12.55 -5.77 -4.38
CA ALA A 44 12.58 -5.41 -5.79
C ALA A 44 13.31 -4.06 -5.97
N GLU A 45 13.89 -3.84 -7.16
CA GLU A 45 14.59 -2.59 -7.49
C GLU A 45 13.68 -1.36 -7.29
N ASP A 46 12.43 -1.44 -7.75
CA ASP A 46 11.41 -0.40 -7.57
C ASP A 46 11.19 -0.08 -6.08
N THR A 47 11.16 -1.10 -5.23
CA THR A 47 11.01 -0.93 -3.77
C THR A 47 12.22 -0.21 -3.18
N GLU A 48 13.44 -0.58 -3.57
CA GLU A 48 14.67 0.08 -3.09
C GLU A 48 14.74 1.54 -3.52
N LYS A 49 14.30 1.87 -4.74
CA LYS A 49 14.22 3.26 -5.24
C LYS A 49 13.24 4.10 -4.43
N VAL A 50 11.99 3.65 -4.30
CA VAL A 50 10.96 4.33 -3.50
C VAL A 50 11.43 4.51 -2.06
N TRP A 51 11.95 3.44 -1.44
CA TRP A 51 12.40 3.49 -0.05
C TRP A 51 13.60 4.40 0.16
N SER A 52 14.54 4.45 -0.79
CA SER A 52 15.68 5.37 -0.73
C SER A 52 15.25 6.82 -0.75
N ARG A 53 14.21 7.14 -1.52
CA ARG A 53 13.61 8.49 -1.58
C ARG A 53 12.93 8.86 -0.26
N VAL A 54 12.14 7.95 0.33
CA VAL A 54 11.54 8.14 1.67
C VAL A 54 12.61 8.36 2.74
N LYS A 55 13.67 7.54 2.76
CA LYS A 55 14.78 7.72 3.73
C LYS A 55 15.44 9.09 3.65
N ASN A 56 15.49 9.70 2.47
CA ASN A 56 16.04 11.05 2.33
C ASN A 56 15.08 12.10 2.91
N LEU A 57 13.78 11.99 2.61
CA LEU A 57 12.75 12.88 3.16
C LEU A 57 12.69 12.81 4.70
N VAL A 58 12.78 11.61 5.29
CA VAL A 58 12.85 11.45 6.75
C VAL A 58 14.09 12.13 7.33
N ARG A 59 15.25 12.08 6.65
CA ARG A 59 16.44 12.80 7.12
C ARG A 59 16.24 14.31 7.08
N GLU A 60 15.58 14.82 6.05
CA GLU A 60 15.24 16.24 5.94
C GLU A 60 14.24 16.67 7.03
N GLU A 61 13.21 15.86 7.28
CA GLU A 61 12.26 16.06 8.38
C GLU A 61 12.97 16.16 9.74
N MET A 62 13.87 15.20 10.03
CA MET A 62 14.66 15.20 11.26
C MET A 62 15.53 16.46 11.37
N GLN A 63 16.12 16.93 10.27
CA GLN A 63 16.90 18.17 10.24
C GLN A 63 16.05 19.43 10.48
N LYS A 64 14.77 19.40 10.07
CA LYS A 64 13.79 20.48 10.30
C LYS A 64 13.16 20.46 11.70
N GLY A 65 13.53 19.50 12.56
CA GLY A 65 13.00 19.41 13.91
C GLY A 65 11.73 18.58 14.04
N GLY A 66 11.43 17.71 13.07
CA GLY A 66 10.43 16.66 13.18
C GLY A 66 9.15 16.82 12.34
N VAL A 67 9.06 17.88 11.52
CA VAL A 67 8.00 18.04 10.52
C VAL A 67 8.64 18.52 9.22
N LEU A 68 8.40 17.81 8.11
CA LEU A 68 8.96 18.20 6.82
C LEU A 68 8.17 19.36 6.21
N ASP A 69 6.85 19.21 6.16
CA ASP A 69 5.90 20.22 5.68
C ASP A 69 4.49 19.99 6.28
N VAL A 70 3.65 21.02 6.25
CA VAL A 70 2.24 20.92 6.68
C VAL A 70 1.39 21.98 5.98
N ASP A 71 0.23 21.58 5.44
CA ASP A 71 -0.77 22.52 4.97
C ASP A 71 -1.50 23.17 6.16
N SER A 72 -1.39 24.49 6.29
CA SER A 72 -2.02 25.28 7.36
C SER A 72 -3.33 25.96 6.95
N ASP A 73 -3.69 25.90 5.67
CA ASP A 73 -4.77 26.70 5.08
C ASP A 73 -5.98 25.85 4.68
N ILE A 74 -5.76 24.57 4.36
CA ILE A 74 -6.77 23.69 3.76
C ILE A 74 -7.16 22.56 4.73
N PRO A 75 -8.41 22.53 5.22
CA PRO A 75 -8.90 21.43 6.05
C PRO A 75 -8.93 20.10 5.29
N SER A 76 -8.35 19.05 5.90
CA SER A 76 -8.30 17.72 5.31
C SER A 76 -9.69 17.05 5.23
N SER A 77 -9.98 16.46 4.07
CA SER A 77 -11.16 15.63 3.76
C SER A 77 -10.80 14.65 2.63
N ILE A 78 -11.70 13.72 2.31
CA ILE A 78 -11.47 12.60 1.37
C ILE A 78 -10.97 13.08 -0.01
N THR A 79 -11.42 14.24 -0.48
CA THR A 79 -11.10 14.76 -1.82
C THR A 79 -10.41 16.14 -1.79
N THR A 80 -9.86 16.53 -0.64
CA THR A 80 -9.24 17.86 -0.49
C THR A 80 -7.96 17.99 -1.31
N PHE A 81 -7.07 17.01 -1.19
CA PHE A 81 -5.75 17.06 -1.82
C PHE A 81 -5.72 16.34 -3.16
N GLY A 82 -4.82 16.80 -4.03
CA GLY A 82 -4.50 16.11 -5.27
C GLY A 82 -3.78 14.77 -5.02
N PRO A 83 -3.53 13.99 -6.08
CA PRO A 83 -2.79 12.74 -5.95
C PRO A 83 -1.31 13.02 -5.63
N GLY A 84 -0.85 12.55 -4.47
CA GLY A 84 0.58 12.56 -4.10
C GLY A 84 1.31 11.28 -4.50
N TYR A 85 2.62 11.40 -4.74
CA TYR A 85 3.51 10.31 -5.12
C TYR A 85 4.89 10.49 -4.47
N ILE A 86 5.51 9.38 -4.06
CA ILE A 86 6.94 9.38 -3.69
C ILE A 86 7.77 9.28 -4.96
N ASP A 87 7.46 8.30 -5.81
CA ASP A 87 8.13 8.05 -7.08
C ASP A 87 7.16 7.34 -8.04
N LYS A 88 6.38 8.15 -8.77
CA LYS A 88 5.25 7.69 -9.57
C LYS A 88 5.58 6.58 -10.56
N GLU A 89 6.81 6.54 -11.07
CA GLU A 89 7.24 5.53 -12.05
C GLU A 89 7.49 4.16 -11.42
N HIS A 90 7.86 4.14 -10.14
CA HIS A 90 8.32 2.94 -9.42
C HIS A 90 7.28 2.42 -8.40
N GLU A 91 6.21 3.17 -8.13
CA GLU A 91 5.13 2.75 -7.22
C GLU A 91 4.18 1.73 -7.88
N LYS A 92 4.00 0.57 -7.24
CA LYS A 92 2.95 -0.41 -7.64
C LYS A 92 1.62 -0.17 -6.95
N ILE A 93 1.67 0.34 -5.73
CA ILE A 93 0.52 0.74 -4.92
C ILE A 93 0.72 2.22 -4.60
N VAL A 94 -0.33 3.01 -4.79
CA VAL A 94 -0.30 4.48 -4.68
C VAL A 94 -1.28 4.96 -3.61
N GLY A 95 -1.07 6.20 -3.17
CA GLY A 95 -1.96 6.90 -2.23
C GLY A 95 -1.16 7.51 -1.08
N LEU A 96 -1.25 8.83 -0.94
CA LEU A 96 -0.72 9.62 0.18
C LEU A 96 -1.86 10.43 0.81
N GLN A 97 -1.61 10.95 2.03
CA GLN A 97 -2.61 11.75 2.76
C GLN A 97 -2.80 13.14 2.15
N THR A 98 -1.73 13.72 1.59
CA THR A 98 -1.69 14.99 0.86
C THR A 98 -1.13 14.76 -0.55
N ASP A 99 -0.90 15.83 -1.30
CA ASP A 99 -0.30 15.81 -2.63
C ASP A 99 1.23 15.73 -2.63
N ALA A 100 1.86 15.68 -1.45
CA ALA A 100 3.30 15.52 -1.25
C ALA A 100 3.64 14.42 -0.22
N PRO A 101 4.84 13.82 -0.28
CA PRO A 101 5.28 12.84 0.71
C PRO A 101 5.86 13.48 1.99
N LEU A 102 5.45 12.92 3.13
CA LEU A 102 5.78 13.36 4.50
C LEU A 102 5.32 14.81 4.77
#